data_AF-A0A6V7Y3D4-F1
#
_entry.id   AF-A0A6V7Y3D4-F1
#
_cell.length_a   1.000
_cell.length_b   1.000
_cell.length_c   1.000
_cell.angle_alpha   90.00
_cell.angle_beta   90.00
_cell.angle_gamma   90.00
#
_symmetry.space_group_name_H-M   'P 1'
#
loop_
_entity.id
_entity.type
_entity.pdbx_description
1 polymer ?
#
loop_
_entity_poly.entity_id
_entity_poly.type
_entity_poly.pdbx_seq_one_letter_code
_entity_poly.pdbx_strand_id
1 'polypeptide(L)'
;MEDVHQNRFTGKCVKKYNENIQFLQTLTTMTNEDLAINGIGQKTFSDNNIKPGKKFIVTNHLRHIQFEIYPSKLTKMGADRLFALRGYLRVTIRQYFYVRHHIDLVYPQLPLVCVVGGRQHQYFYPLECLDVVEVEEQK
;
A
#
# COMPACT_ATOMS: atom_id res chain seq x y z
N MET A 1 -0.86 29.09 -18.84
CA MET A 1 -1.04 27.63 -18.95
C MET A 1 0.23 27.05 -18.36
N GLU A 2 0.25 26.84 -17.05
CA GLU A 2 1.47 26.45 -16.32
C GLU A 2 1.64 24.93 -16.37
N ASP A 3 2.84 24.54 -16.80
CA ASP A 3 3.31 23.16 -16.86
C ASP A 3 3.37 22.55 -15.47
N VAL A 4 2.48 21.60 -15.20
CA VAL A 4 2.54 20.77 -14.00
C VAL A 4 3.66 19.76 -14.20
N HIS A 5 4.82 20.07 -13.62
CA HIS A 5 5.94 19.14 -13.47
C HIS A 5 5.44 17.80 -12.89
N GLN A 6 5.39 16.78 -13.75
CA GLN A 6 5.29 15.39 -13.35
C GLN A 6 6.61 15.00 -12.67
N ASN A 7 6.68 15.16 -11.35
CA ASN A 7 7.69 14.48 -10.54
C ASN A 7 7.42 12.98 -10.57
N ARG A 8 7.86 12.30 -11.64
CA ARG A 8 8.06 10.86 -11.62
C ARG A 8 9.31 10.59 -10.80
N PHE A 9 9.12 10.03 -9.61
CA PHE A 9 10.22 9.50 -8.82
C PHE A 9 11.02 8.50 -9.67
N THR A 10 12.29 8.81 -9.96
CA THR A 10 13.22 7.97 -10.75
C THR A 10 14.05 7.04 -9.87
N GLY A 11 13.53 6.67 -8.70
CA GLY A 11 14.14 5.62 -7.88
C GLY A 11 14.14 4.29 -8.63
N LYS A 12 15.29 3.62 -8.69
CA LYS A 12 15.37 2.23 -9.18
C LYS A 12 14.53 1.34 -8.26
N CYS A 13 13.32 1.00 -8.67
CA CYS A 13 12.52 -0.03 -8.01
C CYS A 13 13.11 -1.41 -8.34
N VAL A 14 14.10 -1.84 -7.57
CA VAL A 14 14.65 -3.20 -7.67
C VAL A 14 13.70 -4.15 -6.95
N LYS A 15 13.06 -5.07 -7.67
CA LYS A 15 12.13 -6.07 -7.12
C LYS A 15 12.87 -7.10 -6.27
N LYS A 16 13.20 -6.76 -5.02
CA LYS A 16 13.81 -7.66 -4.05
C LYS A 16 12.75 -8.39 -3.24
N TYR A 17 12.09 -9.36 -3.88
CA TYR A 17 10.90 -10.02 -3.34
C TYR A 17 11.06 -10.52 -1.88
N ASN A 18 12.12 -11.26 -1.57
CA ASN A 18 12.33 -11.81 -0.23
C ASN A 18 12.58 -10.72 0.84
N GLU A 19 13.37 -9.70 0.50
CA GLU A 19 13.62 -8.56 1.41
C GLU A 19 12.32 -7.76 1.65
N ASN A 20 11.51 -7.59 0.61
CA ASN A 20 10.23 -6.90 0.69
C ASN A 20 9.22 -7.66 1.56
N ILE A 21 9.19 -9.00 1.48
CA ILE A 21 8.35 -9.83 2.33
C ILE A 21 8.80 -9.76 3.80
N GLN A 22 10.11 -9.84 4.08
CA GLN A 22 10.64 -9.69 5.44
C GLN A 22 10.30 -8.31 6.01
N PHE A 23 10.46 -7.25 5.20
CA PHE A 23 10.10 -5.90 5.61
C PHE A 23 8.60 -5.77 5.89
N LEU A 24 7.74 -6.29 5.02
CA LEU A 24 6.29 -6.35 5.25
C LEU A 24 5.95 -7.07 6.55
N GLN A 25 6.61 -8.20 6.85
CA GLN A 25 6.40 -8.94 8.08
C GLN A 25 6.78 -8.10 9.32
N THR A 26 7.92 -7.40 9.29
CA THR A 26 8.33 -6.49 10.39
C THR A 26 7.37 -5.33 10.61
N LEU A 27 6.71 -4.86 9.55
CA LEU A 27 5.72 -3.80 9.67
C LEU A 27 4.38 -4.34 10.18
N THR A 28 4.00 -5.56 9.81
CA THR A 28 2.77 -6.19 10.32
C THR A 28 2.84 -6.59 11.80
N THR A 29 4.02 -6.52 12.42
CA THR A 29 4.19 -6.66 13.87
C THR A 29 4.04 -5.33 14.63
N MET A 30 3.77 -4.22 13.93
CA MET A 30 3.55 -2.92 14.57
C MET A 30 2.35 -2.95 15.54
N THR A 31 2.55 -2.35 16.71
CA THR A 31 1.51 -2.25 17.75
C THR A 31 0.49 -1.16 17.39
N ASN A 32 -0.65 -1.17 18.06
CA ASN A 32 -1.62 -0.07 17.94
C ASN A 32 -1.03 1.27 18.41
N GLU A 33 -0.03 1.24 19.30
CA GLU A 33 0.70 2.43 19.77
C GLU A 33 1.59 3.00 18.66
N ASP A 34 2.31 2.14 17.92
CA ASP A 34 3.11 2.54 16.75
C ASP A 34 2.22 3.17 15.67
N LEU A 35 1.03 2.61 15.44
CA LEU A 35 0.04 3.16 14.53
C LEU A 35 -0.47 4.52 15.04
N ALA A 36 -0.79 4.65 16.33
CA ALA A 36 -1.26 5.90 16.93
C ALA A 36 -0.22 7.03 16.85
N ILE A 37 1.07 6.72 17.03
CA ILE A 37 2.18 7.68 16.89
C ILE A 37 2.29 8.18 15.44
N ASN A 38 2.09 7.30 14.45
CA ASN A 38 2.15 7.64 13.03
C ASN A 38 0.84 8.22 12.46
N GLY A 39 -0.26 8.19 13.23
CA GLY A 39 -1.58 8.69 12.83
C GLY A 39 -2.48 7.62 12.20
N ILE A 40 -3.17 7.96 11.10
CA ILE A 40 -3.91 6.98 10.29
C ILE A 40 -2.89 6.00 9.70
N GLY A 41 -3.22 4.70 9.57
CA GLY A 41 -2.31 3.68 9.00
C GLY A 41 -1.90 3.91 7.54
N GLN A 42 -2.28 5.04 6.95
CA GLN A 42 -1.80 5.53 5.65
C GLN A 42 -1.70 7.05 5.69
N LYS A 43 -0.72 7.60 4.98
CA LYS A 43 -0.57 9.05 4.79
C LYS A 43 -0.15 9.35 3.36
N THR A 44 -0.42 10.57 2.88
CA THR A 44 0.05 10.99 1.56
C THR A 44 1.57 10.90 1.49
N PHE A 45 2.08 10.17 0.50
CA PHE A 45 3.50 10.08 0.23
C PHE A 45 3.94 11.38 -0.45
N SER A 46 4.95 12.02 0.11
CA SER A 46 5.53 13.26 -0.40
C SER A 46 7.04 13.19 -0.30
N ASP A 47 7.72 13.61 -1.38
CA ASP A 47 9.18 13.58 -1.49
C ASP A 47 9.88 14.41 -0.40
N ASN A 48 9.18 15.37 0.20
CA ASN A 48 9.73 16.30 1.20
C ASN A 48 10.08 15.64 2.55
N ASN A 49 9.60 14.42 2.83
CA ASN A 49 9.86 13.70 4.10
C ASN A 49 10.74 12.46 3.92
N ILE A 50 11.38 12.33 2.76
CA ILE A 50 12.23 11.21 2.44
C ILE A 50 13.58 11.37 3.13
N LYS A 51 13.95 10.38 3.94
CA LYS A 51 15.29 10.27 4.53
C LYS A 51 16.07 9.17 3.81
N PRO A 52 17.35 9.38 3.47
CA PRO A 52 18.18 8.34 2.89
C PRO A 52 18.25 7.10 3.80
N GLY A 53 18.31 5.91 3.20
CA GLY A 53 18.34 4.63 3.91
C GLY A 53 16.99 4.18 4.49
N LYS A 54 15.91 4.97 4.34
CA LYS A 54 14.57 4.57 4.76
C LYS A 54 13.82 3.86 3.65
N LYS A 55 13.19 2.73 3.98
CA LYS A 55 12.24 2.00 3.14
C LYS A 55 10.81 2.44 3.41
N PHE A 56 10.03 2.53 2.34
CA PHE A 56 8.63 2.94 2.36
C PHE A 56 7.81 1.92 1.57
N ILE A 57 6.57 1.66 2.00
CA ILE A 57 5.60 0.93 1.18
C ILE A 57 4.61 1.94 0.64
N VAL A 58 4.50 2.02 -0.68
CA VAL A 58 3.66 3.01 -1.35
C VAL A 58 2.68 2.35 -2.31
N THR A 59 1.52 2.96 -2.46
CA THR A 59 0.54 2.54 -3.49
C THR A 59 1.05 2.90 -4.89
N ASN A 60 1.03 1.94 -5.82
CA ASN A 60 1.50 2.15 -7.20
C ASN A 60 0.34 2.32 -8.23
N HIS A 61 -0.90 2.08 -7.81
CA HIS A 61 -2.08 2.05 -8.68
C HIS A 61 -2.89 3.36 -8.71
N LEU A 62 -2.57 4.30 -7.82
CA LEU A 62 -3.29 5.57 -7.70
C LEU A 62 -2.60 6.64 -8.55
N ARG A 63 -3.30 7.13 -9.59
CA ARG A 63 -2.68 7.98 -10.62
C ARG A 63 -2.30 9.39 -10.16
N HIS A 64 -3.03 9.97 -9.20
CA HIS A 64 -2.90 11.38 -8.81
C HIS A 64 -2.28 11.58 -7.43
N ILE A 65 -2.18 10.52 -6.65
CA ILE A 65 -1.70 10.56 -5.27
C ILE A 65 -1.09 9.21 -4.95
N GLN A 66 0.03 9.19 -4.23
CA GLN A 66 0.55 7.97 -3.64
C GLN A 66 0.36 8.04 -2.13
N PHE A 67 0.03 6.91 -1.52
CA PHE A 67 -0.03 6.79 -0.07
C PHE A 67 1.13 5.94 0.41
N GLU A 68 1.87 6.43 1.41
CA GLU A 68 2.69 5.59 2.27
C GLU A 68 1.76 4.83 3.19
N ILE A 69 1.89 3.51 3.22
CA ILE A 69 1.06 2.64 4.04
C ILE A 69 1.87 2.07 5.21
N TYR A 70 1.20 1.93 6.34
CA TYR A 70 1.67 1.29 7.56
C TYR A 70 0.84 0.02 7.78
N PRO A 71 1.34 -1.14 7.29
CA PRO A 71 0.67 -2.41 7.45
C PRO A 71 0.36 -2.70 8.91
N SER A 72 -0.87 -3.12 9.18
CA SER A 72 -1.26 -3.63 10.51
C SER A 72 -1.23 -5.16 10.57
N LYS A 73 -1.58 -5.83 9.47
CA LYS A 73 -1.62 -7.29 9.34
C LYS A 73 -1.73 -7.72 7.89
N LEU A 74 -1.47 -8.99 7.64
CA LEU A 74 -1.84 -9.67 6.39
C LEU A 74 -3.16 -10.42 6.56
N THR A 75 -3.98 -10.44 5.52
CA THR A 75 -5.20 -11.25 5.50
C THR A 75 -4.86 -12.73 5.29
N LYS A 76 -5.69 -13.63 5.83
CA LYS A 76 -5.59 -15.07 5.54
C LYS A 76 -6.19 -15.46 4.18
N MET A 77 -6.97 -14.56 3.59
CA MET A 77 -7.73 -14.78 2.35
C MET A 77 -7.35 -13.73 1.30
N GLY A 78 -7.48 -14.11 0.04
CA GLY A 78 -7.23 -13.22 -1.10
C GLY A 78 -8.38 -12.27 -1.43
N ALA A 79 -8.09 -11.40 -2.40
CA ALA A 79 -9.02 -10.42 -2.95
C ALA A 79 -10.24 -11.05 -3.66
N ASP A 80 -10.15 -12.29 -4.11
CA ASP A 80 -11.25 -13.05 -4.70
C ASP A 80 -12.30 -13.51 -3.67
N ARG A 81 -11.92 -13.58 -2.38
CA ARG A 81 -12.77 -14.10 -1.30
C ARG A 81 -13.18 -13.05 -0.28
N LEU A 82 -12.39 -11.99 -0.12
CA LEU A 82 -12.66 -10.93 0.84
C LEU A 82 -13.53 -9.83 0.22
N PHE A 83 -14.53 -9.35 0.96
CA PHE A 83 -15.46 -8.33 0.49
C PHE A 83 -14.94 -6.90 0.73
N ALA A 84 -15.01 -6.05 -0.30
CA ALA A 84 -14.58 -4.65 -0.23
C ALA A 84 -15.59 -3.74 0.47
N LEU A 85 -16.88 -4.05 0.32
CA LEU A 85 -17.98 -3.27 0.87
C LEU A 85 -18.80 -4.17 1.79
N ARG A 86 -19.01 -3.73 3.04
CA ARG A 86 -20.00 -4.35 3.93
C ARG A 86 -21.39 -3.97 3.42
N GLY A 87 -22.14 -4.94 2.89
CA GLY A 87 -23.46 -4.70 2.33
C GLY A 87 -23.99 -5.84 1.46
N TYR A 88 -25.19 -5.67 0.91
CA TYR A 88 -25.90 -6.69 0.14
C TYR A 88 -25.23 -7.07 -1.19
N LEU A 89 -24.40 -6.18 -1.73
CA LEU A 89 -23.80 -6.34 -3.05
C LEU A 89 -22.71 -7.42 -3.12
N ARG A 90 -22.17 -7.88 -1.97
CA ARG A 90 -21.14 -8.93 -1.89
C ARG A 90 -19.99 -8.73 -2.90
N VAL A 91 -19.58 -7.48 -3.11
CA VAL A 91 -18.49 -7.14 -4.04
C VAL A 91 -17.17 -7.51 -3.38
N THR A 92 -16.45 -8.43 -4.02
CA THR A 92 -15.10 -8.84 -3.62
C THR A 92 -14.10 -7.72 -3.90
N ILE A 93 -12.96 -7.74 -3.20
CA ILE A 93 -11.89 -6.78 -3.44
C ILE A 93 -11.39 -6.87 -4.89
N ARG A 94 -11.31 -8.08 -5.45
CA ARG A 94 -10.95 -8.26 -6.87
C ARG A 94 -11.90 -7.49 -7.79
N GLN A 95 -13.20 -7.66 -7.60
CA GLN A 95 -14.22 -6.96 -8.40
C GLN A 95 -14.15 -5.45 -8.20
N TYR A 96 -13.94 -5.01 -6.96
CA TYR A 96 -13.78 -3.59 -6.66
C TYR A 96 -12.57 -2.99 -7.39
N PHE A 97 -11.42 -3.65 -7.38
CA PHE A 97 -10.22 -3.17 -8.10
C PHE A 97 -10.41 -3.16 -9.61
N TYR A 98 -11.11 -4.15 -10.16
CA TYR A 98 -11.45 -4.17 -11.58
C TYR A 98 -12.34 -2.98 -11.99
N VAL A 99 -13.41 -2.72 -11.23
CA VAL A 99 -14.38 -1.67 -11.57
C VAL A 99 -13.86 -0.27 -11.25
N ARG A 100 -13.28 -0.08 -10.06
CA ARG A 100 -12.89 1.25 -9.56
C ARG A 100 -11.52 1.70 -10.06
N HIS A 101 -10.58 0.77 -10.14
CA HIS A 101 -9.18 1.07 -10.47
C HIS A 101 -8.79 0.60 -11.87
N HIS A 102 -9.67 -0.12 -12.59
CA HIS A 102 -9.38 -0.70 -13.90
C HIS A 102 -8.17 -1.64 -13.87
N ILE A 103 -8.05 -2.42 -12.79
CA ILE A 103 -6.97 -3.39 -12.58
C ILE A 103 -7.56 -4.79 -12.50
N ASP A 104 -7.17 -5.65 -13.43
CA ASP A 104 -7.36 -7.09 -13.28
C ASP A 104 -6.16 -7.65 -12.52
N LEU A 105 -6.39 -8.02 -11.25
CA LEU A 105 -5.36 -8.59 -10.39
C LEU A 105 -4.91 -9.93 -10.95
N VAL A 106 -3.60 -10.13 -11.11
CA VAL A 106 -3.02 -11.37 -11.66
C VAL A 106 -3.03 -12.47 -10.60
N TYR A 107 -2.85 -12.10 -9.33
CA TYR A 107 -2.75 -13.01 -8.19
C TYR A 107 -3.78 -12.70 -7.11
N PRO A 108 -5.09 -12.70 -7.43
CA PRO A 108 -6.14 -12.31 -6.49
C PRO A 108 -6.24 -13.24 -5.28
N GLN A 109 -5.70 -14.45 -5.34
CA GLN A 109 -5.67 -15.42 -4.25
C GLN A 109 -4.63 -15.11 -3.15
N LEU A 110 -3.68 -14.21 -3.41
CA LEU A 110 -2.64 -13.88 -2.44
C LEU A 110 -3.19 -13.07 -1.25
N PRO A 111 -2.58 -13.20 -0.06
CA PRO A 111 -2.84 -12.33 1.07
C PRO A 111 -2.79 -10.84 0.70
N LEU A 112 -3.63 -10.06 1.37
CA LEU A 112 -3.72 -8.62 1.21
C LEU A 112 -3.08 -7.93 2.41
N VAL A 113 -2.49 -6.77 2.18
CA VAL A 113 -2.05 -5.88 3.26
C VAL A 113 -3.26 -5.15 3.82
N CYS A 114 -3.49 -5.29 5.11
CA CYS A 114 -4.54 -4.60 5.83
C CYS A 114 -3.96 -3.38 6.57
N VAL A 115 -4.63 -2.25 6.43
CA VAL A 115 -4.27 -0.98 7.06
C VAL A 115 -5.47 -0.48 7.86
N VAL A 116 -5.25 -0.05 9.10
CA VAL A 116 -6.33 0.48 9.95
C VAL A 116 -6.53 1.98 9.67
N GLY A 117 -7.75 2.36 9.31
CA GLY A 117 -8.17 3.71 8.94
C GLY A 117 -8.80 4.54 10.07
N GLY A 118 -8.57 4.19 11.33
CA GLY A 118 -9.25 4.77 12.48
C GLY A 118 -10.74 4.35 12.59
N ARG A 119 -11.35 4.51 13.77
CA ARG A 119 -12.80 4.29 14.06
C ARG A 119 -13.43 3.00 13.47
N GLN A 120 -12.65 1.93 13.32
CA GLN A 120 -13.00 0.62 12.73
C GLN A 120 -12.95 0.50 11.20
N HIS A 121 -12.49 1.50 10.47
CA HIS A 121 -12.22 1.36 9.04
C HIS A 121 -10.96 0.52 8.80
N GLN A 122 -11.02 -0.37 7.80
CA GLN A 122 -9.89 -1.15 7.33
C GLN A 122 -9.77 -0.96 5.82
N TYR A 123 -8.57 -0.65 5.37
CA TYR A 123 -8.20 -0.64 3.97
C TYR A 123 -7.46 -1.94 3.64
N PHE A 124 -7.72 -2.46 2.44
CA PHE A 124 -7.10 -3.68 1.96
C PHE A 124 -6.40 -3.39 0.64
N TYR A 125 -5.12 -3.72 0.59
CA TYR A 125 -4.26 -3.50 -0.56
C TYR A 125 -3.74 -4.84 -1.09
N PRO A 126 -4.08 -5.21 -2.34
CA PRO A 126 -3.40 -6.30 -3.03
C PRO A 126 -1.90 -6.02 -3.11
N LEU A 127 -1.08 -7.07 -2.97
CA LEU A 127 0.39 -6.93 -3.01
C LEU A 127 0.89 -6.36 -4.34
N GLU A 128 0.20 -6.66 -5.45
CA GLU A 128 0.50 -6.13 -6.78
C GLU A 128 0.33 -4.60 -6.87
N CYS A 129 -0.49 -4.04 -5.98
CA CYS A 129 -0.86 -2.63 -5.94
C CYS A 129 0.08 -1.80 -5.04
N LEU A 130 1.18 -2.40 -4.57
CA LEU A 130 2.14 -1.84 -3.63
C LEU A 130 3.57 -1.98 -4.15
N ASP A 131 4.35 -0.90 -4.02
CA ASP A 131 5.78 -0.91 -4.25
C ASP A 131 6.54 -0.67 -2.94
N VAL A 132 7.70 -1.29 -2.80
CA VAL A 132 8.67 -0.96 -1.76
C VAL A 132 9.69 -0.01 -2.37
N VAL A 133 9.74 1.21 -1.86
CA VAL A 133 10.65 2.26 -2.31
C VAL A 133 11.75 2.41 -1.26
N GLU A 134 12.99 2.40 -1.71
CA GLU A 134 14.18 2.67 -0.91
C GLU A 134 14.87 3.89 -1.49
N VAL A 135 15.28 4.81 -0.61
CA VAL A 135 16.00 6.01 -1.05
C VAL A 135 17.48 5.82 -0.78
N GLU A 136 18.23 5.64 -1.86
CA GLU A 136 19.68 5.52 -1.83
C GLU A 136 20.31 6.85 -1.41
N GLU A 137 21.28 6.80 -0.51
CA GLU A 137 22.19 7.93 -0.28
C GLU A 137 22.94 8.19 -1.59
N GLN A 138 22.78 9.39 -2.15
CA GLN A 138 23.70 9.86 -3.18
C GLN A 138 25.07 10.05 -2.50
N LYS A 139 25.98 9.12 -2.80
CA LYS A 139 27.41 9.24 -2.45
C LYS A 139 28.08 10.33 -3.27
#